data_AF-A0A4Q1FQE6-F1
#
_entry.id   AF-A0A4Q1FQE6-F1
#
_cell.length_a   1.000
_cell.length_b   1.000
_cell.length_c   1.000
_cell.angle_alpha   90.00
_cell.angle_beta   90.00
_cell.angle_gamma   90.00
#
_symmetry.space_group_name_H-M   'P 1'
#
loop_
_entity.id
_entity.type
_entity.pdbx_description
1 polymer ?
#
loop_
_entity_poly.entity_id
_entity_poly.type
_entity_poly.pdbx_seq_one_letter_code
_entity_poly.pdbx_strand_id
1 'polypeptide(L)'
;MKTIHLFKFKHSISWKPPFFKEECRLDNLNDLMAYDLMNTKKVTEFIIDIHDDFIFEDMTREDLLSMCSNAKEMIEHYFVTTMNDYDVI
;
A
#
# COMPACT_ATOMS: atom_id res chain seq x y z
N MET A 1 -13.51 -19.60 0.92
CA MET A 1 -12.35 -18.73 1.21
C MET A 1 -12.23 -17.77 0.05
N LYS A 2 -12.00 -16.49 0.33
CA LYS A 2 -11.83 -15.44 -0.67
C LYS A 2 -10.47 -14.77 -0.47
N THR A 3 -9.83 -14.40 -1.56
CA THR A 3 -8.58 -13.63 -1.51
C THR A 3 -8.92 -12.14 -1.54
N ILE A 4 -8.33 -11.36 -0.64
CA ILE A 4 -8.44 -9.90 -0.62
C ILE A 4 -7.08 -9.23 -0.67
N HIS A 5 -7.11 -7.95 -1.03
CA HIS A 5 -5.95 -7.09 -1.13
C HIS A 5 -6.07 -5.99 -0.07
N LEU A 6 -5.11 -5.92 0.84
CA LEU A 6 -4.96 -4.82 1.79
C LEU A 6 -3.78 -3.94 1.38
N PHE A 7 -3.97 -2.64 1.40
CA PHE A 7 -2.93 -1.67 1.10
C PHE A 7 -2.54 -0.93 2.37
N LYS A 8 -1.27 -0.99 2.75
CA LYS A 8 -0.70 -0.21 3.83
C LYS A 8 0.09 0.94 3.26
N PHE A 9 -0.27 2.14 3.68
CA PHE A 9 0.48 3.36 3.38
C PHE A 9 0.66 4.17 4.66
N LYS A 10 1.92 4.42 5.03
CA LYS A 10 2.29 5.03 6.33
C LYS A 10 1.63 4.27 7.51
N HIS A 11 0.70 4.93 8.21
CA HIS A 11 0.01 4.41 9.39
C HIS A 11 -1.43 3.95 9.10
N SER A 12 -1.83 3.94 7.82
CA SER A 12 -3.19 3.61 7.40
C SER A 12 -3.20 2.31 6.60
N ILE A 13 -4.27 1.54 6.79
CA ILE A 13 -4.57 0.32 6.03
C ILE A 13 -5.91 0.53 5.32
N SER A 14 -5.97 0.23 4.03
CA SER A 14 -7.16 0.38 3.20
C SER A 14 -7.41 -0.83 2.32
N TRP A 15 -8.67 -1.09 1.99
CA TRP A 15 -9.08 -2.08 0.99
C TRP A 15 -8.83 -1.61 -0.45
N LYS A 16 -8.88 -0.30 -0.65
CA LYS A 16 -8.62 0.30 -1.96
C LYS A 16 -7.15 0.67 -2.05
N PRO A 17 -6.52 0.54 -3.22
CA PRO A 17 -5.21 1.09 -3.44
C PRO A 17 -5.27 2.60 -3.17
N PRO A 18 -4.32 3.16 -2.42
CA PRO A 18 -4.21 4.59 -2.28
C PRO A 18 -4.08 5.24 -3.67
N PHE A 19 -4.75 6.39 -3.85
CA PHE A 19 -4.83 7.05 -5.14
C PHE A 19 -3.46 7.67 -5.48
N PHE A 20 -2.67 6.96 -6.28
CA PHE A 20 -1.43 7.46 -6.86
C PHE A 20 -1.61 7.49 -8.38
N LYS A 21 -1.13 8.55 -9.04
CA LYS A 21 -1.12 8.59 -10.50
C LYS A 21 -0.16 7.51 -11.02
N GLU A 22 -0.58 6.73 -12.01
CA GLU A 22 0.26 5.67 -12.60
C GLU A 22 1.57 6.22 -13.17
N GLU A 23 1.57 7.48 -13.65
CA GLU A 23 2.78 8.19 -14.10
C GLU A 23 3.84 8.37 -13.01
N CYS A 24 3.44 8.28 -11.73
CA CYS A 24 4.34 8.39 -10.59
C CYS A 24 4.86 7.04 -10.12
N ARG A 25 4.39 5.91 -10.67
CA ARG A 25 4.82 4.58 -10.26
C ARG A 25 6.24 4.31 -10.76
N LEU A 26 7.08 3.82 -9.85
CA LEU A 26 8.45 3.43 -10.13
C LEU A 26 8.50 1.92 -10.30
N ASP A 27 8.44 1.47 -11.56
CA ASP A 27 8.47 0.04 -11.89
C ASP A 27 9.89 -0.53 -12.00
N ASN A 28 10.92 0.30 -12.20
CA ASN A 28 12.31 -0.15 -12.31
C ASN A 28 13.21 0.41 -11.20
N LEU A 29 14.16 -0.43 -10.75
CA LEU A 29 15.24 -0.06 -9.84
C LEU A 29 16.08 1.12 -10.34
N ASN A 30 16.24 1.25 -11.66
CA ASN A 30 16.94 2.41 -12.25
C ASN A 30 16.17 3.71 -12.04
N ASP A 31 14.85 3.69 -12.12
CA ASP A 31 14.02 4.87 -11.84
C ASP A 31 14.08 5.21 -10.35
N LEU A 32 14.10 4.20 -9.46
CA LEU A 32 14.27 4.38 -8.03
C LEU A 32 15.63 5.01 -7.66
N MET A 33 16.72 4.66 -8.37
CA MET A 33 18.05 5.24 -8.15
C MET A 33 18.17 6.68 -8.70
N ALA A 34 17.34 7.05 -9.68
CA ALA A 34 17.33 8.40 -10.25
C ALA A 34 16.61 9.41 -9.35
N TYR A 35 15.67 8.96 -8.53
CA TYR A 35 15.02 9.79 -7.52
C TYR A 35 15.71 9.64 -6.17
N ASP A 36 15.94 10.76 -5.49
CA ASP A 36 16.36 10.73 -4.09
C ASP A 36 15.33 9.94 -3.28
N LEU A 37 15.76 8.99 -2.45
CA LEU A 37 14.88 8.12 -1.66
C LEU A 37 13.86 8.94 -0.84
N MET A 38 14.24 10.17 -0.45
CA MET A 38 13.39 11.14 0.25
C MET A 38 12.17 11.62 -0.55
N ASN A 39 12.20 11.50 -1.88
CA ASN A 39 11.13 11.87 -2.80
C ASN A 39 10.31 10.66 -3.26
N THR A 40 10.34 9.55 -2.52
CA THR A 40 9.58 8.34 -2.86
C THR A 40 8.64 7.94 -1.72
N LYS A 41 7.42 7.56 -2.08
CA LYS A 41 6.39 7.01 -1.20
C LYS A 41 6.28 5.52 -1.46
N LYS A 42 6.34 4.73 -0.39
CA LYS A 42 6.15 3.27 -0.44
C LYS A 42 4.73 2.89 -0.01
N VAL A 43 4.05 2.11 -0.83
CA VAL A 43 2.80 1.42 -0.51
C VAL A 43 3.08 -0.07 -0.48
N THR A 44 2.62 -0.74 0.55
CA THR A 44 2.72 -2.20 0.63
C THR A 44 1.34 -2.80 0.38
N GLU A 45 1.22 -3.65 -0.63
CA GLU A 45 0.07 -4.48 -0.88
C GLU A 45 0.26 -5.84 -0.23
N PHE A 46 -0.78 -6.31 0.46
CA PHE A 46 -0.83 -7.61 1.12
C PHE A 46 -1.97 -8.42 0.51
N ILE A 47 -1.63 -9.59 -0.01
CA ILE A 47 -2.60 -10.54 -0.57
C ILE A 47 -2.89 -11.56 0.53
N ILE A 48 -4.14 -11.60 0.98
CA ILE A 48 -4.55 -12.35 2.17
C ILE A 48 -5.75 -13.24 1.81
N ASP A 49 -5.66 -14.52 2.16
CA ASP A 49 -6.77 -15.45 2.06
C ASP A 49 -7.60 -15.38 3.35
N ILE A 50 -8.89 -15.07 3.21
CA ILE A 50 -9.83 -14.88 4.33
C ILE A 50 -11.06 -15.77 4.16
N HIS A 51 -11.78 -15.96 5.27
CA HIS A 51 -13.07 -16.65 5.24
C HIS A 51 -14.15 -15.78 4.56
N ASP A 52 -15.16 -16.42 3.98
CA ASP A 52 -16.24 -15.71 3.26
C ASP A 52 -16.99 -14.74 4.18
N ASP A 53 -17.17 -15.12 5.45
CA ASP A 53 -17.83 -14.35 6.52
C ASP A 53 -17.02 -13.15 7.05
N PHE A 54 -15.83 -12.89 6.52
CA PHE A 54 -15.01 -11.75 6.94
C PHE A 54 -15.66 -10.41 6.55
N ILE A 55 -15.76 -9.53 7.56
CA ILE A 55 -16.27 -8.16 7.46
C ILE A 55 -15.14 -7.21 7.87
N PHE A 56 -14.68 -6.35 6.95
CA PHE A 56 -13.56 -5.44 7.20
C PHE A 56 -13.86 -4.39 8.28
N GLU A 57 -15.11 -3.90 8.35
CA GLU A 57 -15.54 -2.85 9.28
C GLU A 57 -15.56 -3.31 10.75
N ASP A 58 -15.68 -4.62 11.00
CA ASP A 58 -15.59 -5.20 12.35
C ASP A 58 -14.14 -5.35 12.84
N MET A 59 -13.15 -5.19 11.95
CA MET A 59 -11.75 -5.42 12.29
C MET A 59 -11.11 -4.19 12.93
N THR A 60 -10.39 -4.40 14.02
CA THR A 60 -9.55 -3.34 14.58
C THR A 60 -8.30 -3.14 13.74
N ARG A 61 -7.62 -2.00 13.92
CA ARG A 61 -6.32 -1.76 13.29
C ARG A 61 -5.29 -2.84 13.66
N GLU A 62 -5.33 -3.32 14.90
CA GLU A 62 -4.40 -4.35 15.40
C GLU A 62 -4.65 -5.69 14.72
N ASP A 63 -5.92 -6.06 14.53
CA ASP A 63 -6.29 -7.25 13.77
C ASP A 63 -5.82 -7.15 12.31
N LEU A 64 -6.05 -6.02 11.65
CA LEU A 64 -5.60 -5.80 10.28
C LEU A 64 -4.07 -5.87 10.15
N LEU A 65 -3.32 -5.35 11.13
CA LEU A 65 -1.86 -5.47 11.18
C LEU A 65 -1.40 -6.93 11.37
N SER A 66 -2.10 -7.69 12.21
CA SER A 66 -1.86 -9.12 12.38
C SER A 66 -2.13 -9.88 11.09
N MET A 67 -3.22 -9.55 10.38
CA MET A 67 -3.53 -10.14 9.08
C MET A 67 -2.45 -9.82 8.03
N CYS A 68 -1.98 -8.56 7.95
CA CYS A 68 -0.88 -8.19 7.06
C CYS A 68 0.40 -8.99 7.36
N SER A 69 0.66 -9.30 8.63
CA SER A 69 1.83 -10.12 9.03
C SER A 69 1.69 -11.59 8.61
N ASN A 70 0.46 -12.07 8.44
CA ASN A 70 0.13 -13.42 7.97
C ASN A 70 -0.28 -13.44 6.49
N ALA A 71 0.03 -12.38 5.74
CA ALA A 71 -0.31 -12.32 4.32
C ALA A 71 0.43 -13.41 3.55
N LYS A 72 -0.25 -13.96 2.53
CA LYS A 72 0.31 -14.98 1.66
C LYS A 72 1.41 -14.40 0.77
N GLU A 73 1.18 -13.18 0.29
CA GLU A 73 2.12 -12.46 -0.55
C GLU A 73 2.13 -10.98 -0.18
N MET A 74 3.30 -10.36 -0.34
CA MET A 74 3.53 -8.94 -0.09
C MET A 74 4.19 -8.34 -1.32
N ILE A 75 3.61 -7.26 -1.85
CA ILE A 75 4.11 -6.52 -3.01
C ILE A 75 4.40 -5.09 -2.58
N GLU A 76 5.60 -4.59 -2.86
CA GLU A 76 5.97 -3.21 -2.58
C GLU A 76 5.83 -2.36 -3.85
N HIS A 77 5.03 -1.30 -3.76
CA HIS A 77 4.85 -0.31 -4.81
C HIS A 77 5.54 0.98 -4.39
N TYR A 78 6.37 1.52 -5.27
CA TYR A 78 7.12 2.76 -5.05
C TYR A 78 6.56 3.84 -5.96
N PHE A 79 6.32 5.03 -5.40
CA PHE A 79 5.76 6.17 -6.11
C PHE A 79 6.64 7.40 -5.91
N VAL A 80 6.92 8.14 -6.98
CA VAL A 80 7.58 9.45 -6.89
C VAL A 80 6.63 10.46 -6.25
N THR A 81 7.13 11.22 -5.29
CA THR A 81 6.51 12.47 -4.88
C THR A 81 7.20 13.60 -5.61
N THR A 82 6.47 14.27 -6.50
CA THR A 82 6.86 15.60 -6.94
C THR A 82 7.06 16.46 -5.70
N MET A 83 8.24 17.08 -5.54
CA MET A 83 8.62 17.99 -4.45
C MET A 83 7.69 19.22 -4.31
N ASN A 84 6.56 19.26 -5.02
CA ASN A 84 5.69 20.42 -5.17
C ASN A 84 4.24 20.19 -4.73
N ASP A 85 3.88 19.05 -4.12
CA ASP A 85 2.56 18.85 -3.51
C ASP A 85 2.49 19.37 -2.06
N TYR A 86 3.19 20.48 -1.79
CA TYR A 86 2.81 21.42 -0.72
C TYR A 86 1.70 22.37 -1.20
N ASP A 87 0.73 21.84 -1.96
CA ASP A 87 -0.50 22.50 -2.42
C ASP A 87 -1.46 21.33 -2.75
N VAL A 88 -2.60 21.08 -2.12
CA VAL A 88 -3.59 21.93 -1.46
C VAL A 88 -4.32 21.10 -0.38
N ILE A 89 -4.74 21.81 0.66
CA ILE A 89 -5.61 21.46 1.81
C ILE A 89 -6.81 20.58 1.41
#